data_AF-A0A212S7Q4-F1
#
_entry.id   AF-A0A212S7Q4-F1
#
_cell.length_a   1.000
_cell.length_b   1.000
_cell.length_c   1.000
_cell.angle_alpha   90.00
_cell.angle_beta   90.00
_cell.angle_gamma   90.00
#
_symmetry.space_group_name_H-M   'P 1'
#
loop_
_entity.id
_entity.type
_entity.pdbx_description
1 polymer ?
#
loop_
_entity_poly.entity_id
_entity_poly.type
_entity_poly.pdbx_seq_one_letter_code
_entity_poly.pdbx_strand_id
1 'polypeptide(L)' 'MTPEDFSAFADYCKEHYGWPQYELYKHCGWSKNMTTKYMREGAPLAVALACAAIAAGLKPWPETEVKR' A
#
# COMPACT_ATOMS: atom_id res chain seq x y z
N MET A 1 -6.19 -6.07 -7.84
CA MET A 1 -6.94 -5.20 -6.92
C MET A 1 -7.59 -4.14 -7.78
N THR A 2 -8.92 -4.05 -7.75
CA THR A 2 -9.65 -3.06 -8.54
C THR A 2 -9.43 -1.64 -7.97
N PRO A 3 -9.83 -0.57 -8.68
CA PRO A 3 -9.83 0.78 -8.13
C PRO A 3 -10.63 0.90 -6.81
N GLU A 4 -11.77 0.21 -6.71
CA GLU A 4 -12.64 0.21 -5.55
C GLU A 4 -11.95 -0.47 -4.35
N ASP A 5 -11.32 -1.62 -4.57
CA ASP A 5 -10.54 -2.31 -3.54
C ASP A 5 -9.39 -1.43 -3.01
N PHE A 6 -8.70 -0.73 -3.90
CA PHE A 6 -7.60 0.16 -3.52
C PHE A 6 -8.10 1.39 -2.76
N SER A 7 -9.28 1.90 -3.12
CA SER A 7 -9.94 2.99 -2.39
C SER A 7 -10.31 2.56 -0.97
N ALA A 8 -10.88 1.36 -0.82
CA ALA A 8 -11.19 0.79 0.49
C ALA A 8 -9.92 0.59 1.35
N PHE A 9 -8.80 0.19 0.74
CA PHE A 9 -7.51 0.14 1.42
C PHE A 9 -7.03 1.53 1.89
N ALA A 10 -7.22 2.57 1.07
CA ALA A 10 -6.85 3.93 1.45
C ALA A 10 -7.67 4.43 2.64
N ASP A 11 -8.98 4.16 2.65
CA ASP A 11 -9.86 4.48 3.78
C ASP A 11 -9.47 3.70 5.04
N TYR A 12 -9.20 2.40 4.91
CA TYR A 12 -8.67 1.58 6.00
C TYR A 12 -7.38 2.19 6.60
N CYS A 13 -6.43 2.62 5.77
CA CYS A 13 -5.20 3.23 6.25
C CYS A 13 -5.43 4.57 6.96
N LYS A 14 -6.40 5.35 6.49
CA LYS A 14 -6.79 6.61 7.12
C LYS A 14 -7.42 6.36 8.50
N GLU A 15 -8.29 5.38 8.63
CA GLU A 15 -8.97 5.05 9.88
C GLU A 15 -8.05 4.40 10.92
N HIS A 16 -7.19 3.47 10.50
CA HIS A 16 -6.36 2.68 11.41
C HIS A 16 -4.98 3.27 11.70
N TYR A 17 -4.40 4.00 10.74
CA TYR A 17 -3.06 4.58 10.89
C TYR A 17 -3.03 6.09 10.80
N GLY A 18 -4.16 6.74 10.52
CA GLY A 18 -4.22 8.19 10.32
C GLY A 18 -3.54 8.65 9.03
N TRP A 19 -3.25 7.74 8.10
CA TRP A 19 -2.54 8.07 6.86
C TRP A 19 -3.51 8.61 5.82
N PRO A 20 -3.45 9.91 5.49
CA PRO A 20 -4.28 10.44 4.43
C PRO A 20 -3.82 9.91 3.07
N GLN A 21 -4.76 9.77 2.15
CA GLN A 21 -4.53 9.19 0.81
C GLN A 21 -3.30 9.76 0.10
N TYR A 22 -3.08 11.08 0.19
CA TYR A 22 -1.96 11.76 -0.47
C TYR A 22 -0.58 11.42 0.14
N GLU A 23 -0.51 10.76 1.30
CA GLU A 23 0.73 10.33 1.95
C GLU A 23 1.00 8.82 1.82
N LEU A 24 0.05 8.04 1.31
CA LEU A 24 0.21 6.58 1.16
C LEU A 24 1.49 6.20 0.41
N TYR A 25 1.91 7.00 -0.57
CA TYR A 25 3.15 6.73 -1.30
C TYR A 25 4.40 6.73 -0.41
N LYS A 26 4.42 7.56 0.63
CA LYS A 26 5.54 7.62 1.59
C LYS A 26 5.57 6.36 2.46
N HIS A 27 4.40 5.92 2.92
CA HIS A 27 4.28 4.78 3.82
C HIS A 27 4.43 3.44 3.10
N CYS A 28 3.96 3.35 1.86
CA CYS A 28 3.99 2.13 1.07
C CYS A 28 5.21 2.04 0.12
N GLY A 29 6.05 3.08 0.05
CA GLY A 29 7.34 3.04 -0.66
C GLY A 29 7.25 3.08 -2.19
N TRP A 30 6.18 3.67 -2.75
CA TRP A 30 6.04 3.87 -4.20
C TRP A 30 6.06 5.37 -4.58
N SER A 31 6.08 5.68 -5.87
CA SER A 31 6.09 7.09 -6.31
C SER A 31 4.73 7.76 -6.14
N LYS A 32 4.73 9.08 -5.88
CA LYS A 32 3.50 9.86 -5.63
C LYS A 32 2.41 9.67 -6.70
N ASN A 33 2.81 9.53 -7.97
CA ASN A 33 1.87 9.34 -9.08
C ASN A 33 1.20 7.96 -9.09
N MET A 34 1.79 6.96 -8.43
CA MET A 34 1.21 5.62 -8.37
C MET A 34 -0.08 5.59 -7.55
N THR A 35 -0.19 6.37 -6.47
CA THR A 35 -1.42 6.42 -5.69
C THR A 35 -2.60 6.87 -6.56
N THR A 36 -2.45 7.97 -7.31
CA THR A 36 -3.49 8.44 -8.24
C THR A 36 -3.77 7.43 -9.34
N LYS A 37 -2.73 6.76 -9.86
CA LYS A 37 -2.89 5.70 -10.87
C LYS A 37 -3.71 4.52 -10.34
N TYR A 38 -3.39 4.02 -9.15
CA TYR A 38 -4.08 2.86 -8.56
C TYR A 38 -5.53 3.17 -8.17
N MET A 39 -5.82 4.41 -7.77
CA MET A 39 -7.20 4.88 -7.55
C MET A 39 -8.03 4.94 -8.83
N ARG A 40 -7.40 5.02 -10.01
CA ARG A 40 -8.10 5.11 -11.31
C ARG A 40 -8.18 3.77 -12.04
N GLU A 41 -7.07 3.03 -12.03
CA GLU A 41 -6.87 1.83 -12.86
C GLU A 41 -6.81 0.55 -12.05
N GLY A 42 -6.74 0.65 -10.72
CA GLY A 42 -6.47 -0.46 -9.82
C GLY A 42 -4.97 -0.72 -9.67
N ALA A 43 -4.65 -1.59 -8.71
CA ALA A 43 -3.29 -1.95 -8.36
C ALA A 43 -2.92 -3.35 -8.91
N PRO A 44 -1.67 -3.52 -9.42
CA PRO A 44 -1.13 -4.83 -9.77
C PRO A 44 -1.18 -5.82 -8.61
N LEU A 45 -1.20 -7.12 -8.91
CA LEU A 45 -1.31 -8.17 -7.90
C LEU A 45 -0.24 -8.09 -6.80
N ALA A 46 1.01 -7.79 -7.16
CA ALA A 46 2.09 -7.64 -6.17
C ALA A 46 1.81 -6.51 -5.17
N VAL A 47 1.25 -5.39 -5.64
CA VAL A 47 0.85 -4.26 -4.78
C VAL A 47 -0.36 -4.64 -3.94
N ALA A 48 -1.34 -5.35 -4.52
CA ALA A 48 -2.50 -5.84 -3.80
C ALA A 48 -2.11 -6.71 -2.60
N LEU A 49 -1.14 -7.62 -2.79
CA LEU A 49 -0.62 -8.47 -1.73
C LEU A 49 0.11 -7.66 -0.66
N ALA A 50 0.89 -6.64 -1.05
CA ALA A 50 1.54 -5.75 -0.09
C ALA A 50 0.52 -4.95 0.74
N CYS A 51 -0.52 -4.40 0.11
CA CYS A 51 -1.63 -3.72 0.80
C CYS A 51 -2.35 -4.66 1.78
N ALA A 52 -2.64 -5.90 1.36
CA ALA A 52 -3.25 -6.90 2.23
C ALA A 52 -2.34 -7.25 3.42
N ALA A 53 -1.02 -7.37 3.21
CA ALA A 53 -0.06 -7.61 4.27
C ALA A 53 -0.02 -6.47 5.30
N ILE A 54 -0.05 -5.22 4.83
CA ILE A 54 -0.13 -4.03 5.70
C ILE A 54 -1.43 -4.06 6.49
N ALA A 55 -2.58 -4.29 5.85
CA ALA A 55 -3.88 -4.34 6.51
C ALA A 55 -4.00 -5.50 7.50
N ALA A 56 -3.30 -6.61 7.27
CA ALA A 56 -3.19 -7.72 8.21
C ALA A 56 -2.20 -7.46 9.37
N GLY A 57 -1.54 -6.30 9.40
CA GLY A 57 -0.54 -5.96 10.42
C GLY A 57 0.72 -6.83 10.33
N LEU A 58 1.02 -7.40 9.17
CA LEU A 58 2.22 -8.22 8.99
C LEU A 58 3.46 -7.34 9.10
N LYS A 59 4.46 -7.84 9.83
CA LYS A 59 5.74 -7.17 9.95
C LYS A 59 6.50 -7.25 8.61
N PRO A 60 7.32 -6.25 8.28
CA PRO A 60 8.26 -6.36 7.19
C PRO A 60 9.08 -7.65 7.33
N TRP A 61 9.41 -8.27 6.20
CA TRP A 61 10.39 -9.35 6.22
C TRP A 61 11.65 -8.85 6.91
N PRO A 62 12.22 -9.61 7.88
CA PRO A 62 13.50 -9.24 8.43
C PRO A 62 14.47 -9.09 7.27
N GLU A 63 15.24 -8.01 7.25
CA GLU A 63 16.38 -7.91 6.34
C GLU A 63 17.29 -9.09 6.66
N THR A 64 17.16 -10.19 5.94
CA THR A 64 18.24 -11.17 5.85
C THR A 64 19.43 -10.37 5.36
N GLU A 65 20.45 -10.22 6.21
CA GLU A 65 21.76 -9.71 5.83
C GLU A 65 22.24 -10.50 4.61
N VAL A 66 21.92 -10.01 3.41
CA VAL A 66 22.57 -10.48 2.19
C VAL A 66 23.94 -9.85 2.27
N LYS A 67 24.87 -10.53 2.95
CA LYS A 67 26.30 -10.27 2.87
C LYS A 67 26.67 -10.34 1.39
N ARG A 68 26.81 -9.17 0.77
CA ARG A 68 27.39 -8.99 -0.55
C ARG A 68 28.91 -9.05 -0.45
#